data_AF-A0AB38E734-F1
#
_entry.id   AF-A0AB38E734-F1
#
_cell.length_a   1.000
_cell.length_b   1.000
_cell.length_c   1.000
_cell.angle_alpha   90.00
_cell.angle_beta   90.00
_cell.angle_gamma   90.00
#
_symmetry.space_group_name_H-M   'P 1'
#
loop_
_entity.id
_entity.type
_entity.pdbx_description
1 polymer ?
#
loop_
_entity_poly.entity_id
_entity_poly.type
_entity_poly.pdbx_seq_one_letter_code
_entity_poly.pdbx_strand_id
1 'polypeptide(L)'
;MPWPLLDLDKPFQPQAAQVRTDLADGEKYSEISQDERAKVGAALDRIEAVFQTQPDLQALQPAQLAAVRNDQELVTRILTRAREDSRLICRRERATGSRMSTKQCMTAAQRRRQTTVSQDEISRRQR
;
A
#
# COMPACT_ATOMS: atom_id res chain seq x y z
N MET A 1 9.71 0.94 14.71
CA MET A 1 9.17 -0.38 14.35
C MET A 1 7.87 -0.18 13.61
N PRO A 2 7.66 -0.70 12.39
CA PRO A 2 6.35 -0.66 11.77
C PRO A 2 5.44 -1.64 12.51
N TRP A 3 4.36 -1.15 13.11
CA TRP A 3 3.32 -2.00 13.67
C TRP A 3 2.76 -2.97 12.62
N PRO A 4 2.29 -4.17 13.01
CA PRO A 4 1.44 -4.97 12.13
C PRO A 4 0.21 -4.13 11.76
N LEU A 5 -0.08 -4.03 10.47
CA LEU A 5 -1.20 -3.23 9.96
C LEU A 5 -2.56 -3.85 10.33
N LEU A 6 -2.57 -5.14 10.69
CA LEU A 6 -3.69 -5.89 11.24
C LEU A 6 -3.19 -6.80 12.36
N ASP A 7 -3.75 -6.66 13.55
CA ASP A 7 -3.47 -7.43 14.76
C ASP A 7 -4.63 -8.40 15.03
N LEU A 8 -4.41 -9.69 14.79
CA LEU A 8 -5.45 -10.72 14.88
C LEU A 8 -5.81 -11.09 16.34
N ASP A 9 -4.99 -10.67 17.31
CA ASP A 9 -5.28 -10.87 18.74
C ASP A 9 -6.18 -9.75 19.31
N LYS A 10 -6.48 -8.74 18.48
CA LYS A 10 -7.40 -7.64 18.78
C LYS A 10 -8.69 -7.78 17.98
N PRO A 11 -9.78 -7.10 18.39
CA PRO A 11 -11.00 -7.06 17.61
C PRO A 11 -10.73 -6.66 16.16
N PHE A 12 -11.07 -7.54 15.21
CA PHE A 12 -10.76 -7.34 13.80
C PHE A 12 -11.61 -6.23 13.17
N GLN A 13 -12.88 -6.14 13.54
CA GLN A 13 -13.86 -5.18 13.03
C GLN A 13 -13.37 -3.71 13.02
N PRO A 14 -12.95 -3.12 14.16
CA PRO A 14 -12.49 -1.73 14.17
C PRO A 14 -11.23 -1.52 13.33
N GLN A 15 -10.37 -2.54 13.22
CA GLN A 15 -9.15 -2.46 12.40
C GLN A 15 -9.50 -2.48 10.91
N ALA A 16 -10.39 -3.38 10.49
CA ALA A 16 -10.86 -3.45 9.11
C ALA A 16 -11.57 -2.16 8.69
N ALA A 17 -12.39 -1.58 9.58
CA ALA A 17 -13.03 -0.28 9.36
C ALA A 17 -11.99 0.83 9.17
N GLN A 18 -10.97 0.89 10.03
CA GLN A 18 -9.90 1.89 9.90
C GLN A 18 -9.13 1.74 8.58
N VAL A 19 -8.80 0.51 8.17
CA VAL A 19 -8.12 0.27 6.89
C VAL A 19 -8.99 0.71 5.72
N ARG A 20 -10.30 0.42 5.73
CA ARG A 20 -11.24 0.87 4.68
C ARG A 20 -11.31 2.40 4.62
N THR A 21 -11.34 3.08 5.76
CA THR A 21 -11.30 4.55 5.85
C THR A 21 -9.98 5.11 5.32
N ASP A 22 -8.83 4.57 5.74
CA ASP A 22 -7.51 5.00 5.29
C ASP A 22 -7.34 4.82 3.77
N LEU A 23 -7.94 3.77 3.21
CA LEU A 23 -8.00 3.56 1.76
C LEU A 23 -8.89 4.63 1.11
N ALA A 24 -10.09 4.89 1.63
CA ALA A 24 -11.02 5.87 1.07
C ALA A 24 -10.47 7.31 1.07
N ASP A 25 -9.84 7.72 2.18
CA ASP A 25 -9.25 9.05 2.35
C ASP A 25 -8.06 9.28 1.39
N GLY A 26 -7.28 8.23 1.14
CA GLY A 26 -6.25 8.24 0.10
C GLY A 26 -4.97 9.00 0.45
N GLU A 27 -4.87 9.66 1.60
CA GLU A 27 -3.63 10.34 2.01
C GLU A 27 -2.50 9.36 2.37
N LYS A 28 -2.84 8.28 3.10
CA LYS A 28 -1.86 7.32 3.64
C LYS A 28 -1.36 6.30 2.62
N TYR A 29 -2.20 6.00 1.63
CA TYR A 29 -1.94 5.04 0.56
C TYR A 29 -2.25 5.68 -0.79
N SER A 30 -1.76 6.90 -1.03
CA SER A 30 -2.05 7.66 -2.26
C SER A 30 -1.63 6.94 -3.54
N GLU A 31 -0.59 6.10 -3.46
CA GLU A 31 -0.04 5.37 -4.60
C GLU A 31 -0.62 3.95 -4.79
N ILE A 32 -1.57 3.51 -3.94
CA ILE A 32 -2.20 2.19 -4.10
C ILE A 32 -3.15 2.17 -5.30
N SER A 33 -2.97 1.19 -6.18
CA SER A 33 -3.81 1.03 -7.39
C SER A 33 -5.24 0.60 -7.04
N GLN A 34 -6.19 0.80 -7.98
CA GLN A 34 -7.57 0.33 -7.79
C GLN A 34 -7.66 -1.20 -7.64
N ASP A 35 -6.83 -1.95 -8.36
CA ASP A 35 -6.75 -3.41 -8.24
C ASP A 35 -6.25 -3.84 -6.85
N GLU A 36 -5.20 -3.18 -6.34
CA GLU A 36 -4.70 -3.43 -4.99
C GLU A 36 -5.74 -3.06 -3.91
N ARG A 37 -6.49 -1.97 -4.10
CA ARG A 37 -7.61 -1.59 -3.21
C ARG A 37 -8.68 -2.67 -3.19
N ALA A 38 -9.07 -3.18 -4.36
CA ALA A 38 -10.06 -4.25 -4.47
C ALA A 38 -9.57 -5.55 -3.81
N LYS A 39 -8.29 -5.90 -3.98
CA LYS A 39 -7.68 -7.07 -3.33
C LYS A 39 -7.67 -6.95 -1.81
N VAL A 40 -7.32 -5.76 -1.28
CA VAL A 40 -7.37 -5.52 0.17
C VAL A 40 -8.81 -5.58 0.67
N GLY A 41 -9.76 -4.94 0.00
CA GLY A 41 -11.19 -5.02 0.36
C GLY A 41 -11.69 -6.45 0.42
N ALA A 42 -11.46 -7.24 -0.63
CA ALA A 42 -11.89 -8.64 -0.68
C ALA A 42 -11.21 -9.51 0.39
N ALA A 43 -9.95 -9.24 0.73
CA ALA A 43 -9.27 -9.95 1.82
C ALA A 43 -9.87 -9.60 3.19
N LEU A 44 -10.17 -8.32 3.44
CA LEU A 44 -10.84 -7.89 4.67
C LEU A 44 -12.23 -8.54 4.80
N ASP A 45 -13.00 -8.61 3.72
CA ASP A 45 -14.33 -9.22 3.71
C ASP A 45 -14.27 -10.73 4.01
N ARG A 46 -13.27 -11.44 3.46
CA ARG A 46 -13.05 -12.87 3.76
C ARG A 46 -12.70 -13.11 5.22
N ILE A 47 -11.77 -12.34 5.77
CA ILE A 47 -11.38 -12.45 7.19
C ILE A 47 -12.59 -12.14 8.08
N GLU A 48 -13.36 -11.11 7.74
CA GLU A 48 -14.57 -10.72 8.45
C GLU A 48 -15.61 -11.85 8.46
N ALA A 49 -15.86 -12.51 7.33
CA ALA A 49 -16.79 -13.64 7.26
C ALA A 49 -16.37 -14.82 8.17
N VAL A 50 -15.06 -15.07 8.29
CA VAL A 50 -14.54 -16.10 9.20
C VAL A 50 -14.82 -15.71 10.65
N PHE A 51 -14.52 -14.47 11.05
CA PHE A 51 -14.76 -14.00 12.42
C PHE A 51 -16.23 -13.82 12.78
N GLN A 52 -17.12 -13.58 11.81
CA GLN A 52 -18.57 -13.61 12.05
C GLN A 52 -19.07 -15.01 12.42
N THR A 53 -18.44 -16.05 11.88
CA THR A 53 -18.79 -17.45 12.17
C THR A 53 -18.12 -17.94 13.46
N GLN A 54 -16.86 -17.58 13.65
CA GLN A 54 -16.06 -17.94 14.82
C GLN A 54 -15.26 -16.72 15.30
N PRO A 55 -15.75 -15.99 16.31
CA PRO A 55 -15.09 -14.79 16.81
C PRO A 55 -13.74 -15.04 17.49
N ASP A 56 -13.53 -16.25 18.03
CA ASP A 56 -12.29 -16.61 18.69
C ASP A 56 -11.27 -17.20 17.71
N LEU A 57 -10.15 -16.49 17.54
CA LEU A 57 -9.03 -16.92 16.70
C LEU A 57 -8.50 -18.31 17.10
N GLN A 58 -8.46 -18.61 18.40
CA GLN A 58 -7.92 -19.87 18.93
C GLN A 58 -8.87 -21.05 18.68
N ALA A 59 -10.15 -20.77 18.44
CA ALA A 59 -11.17 -21.76 18.12
C ALA A 59 -11.31 -22.03 16.61
N LEU A 60 -10.53 -21.35 15.77
CA LEU A 60 -10.52 -21.58 14.33
C LEU A 60 -9.90 -22.93 13.98
N GLN A 61 -10.50 -23.61 12.99
CA GLN A 61 -9.90 -24.81 12.42
C GLN A 61 -8.56 -24.46 11.76
N PRO A 62 -7.57 -25.37 11.73
CA PRO A 62 -6.25 -25.10 11.16
C PRO A 62 -6.29 -24.52 9.74
N ALA A 63 -7.22 -25.02 8.91
CA ALA A 63 -7.42 -24.51 7.55
C ALA A 63 -7.97 -23.06 7.52
N GLN A 64 -8.89 -22.72 8.42
CA GLN A 64 -9.45 -21.36 8.53
C GLN A 64 -8.39 -20.39 9.07
N LEU A 65 -7.64 -20.81 10.08
CA LEU A 65 -6.53 -20.03 10.64
C LEU A 65 -5.48 -19.73 9.55
N ALA A 66 -5.10 -20.73 8.76
CA ALA A 66 -4.18 -20.55 7.64
C ALA A 66 -4.74 -19.56 6.60
N ALA A 67 -6.02 -19.66 6.25
CA ALA A 67 -6.66 -18.72 5.33
C ALA A 67 -6.66 -17.28 5.85
N VAL A 68 -7.02 -17.08 7.12
CA VAL A 68 -7.00 -15.75 7.77
C VAL A 68 -5.59 -15.17 7.81
N ARG A 69 -4.59 -15.99 8.14
CA ARG A 69 -3.17 -15.58 8.14
C ARG A 69 -2.69 -15.20 6.74
N ASN A 70 -3.04 -15.98 5.72
CA ASN A 70 -2.71 -15.68 4.33
C ASN A 70 -3.33 -14.34 3.87
N ASP A 71 -4.59 -14.09 4.23
CA ASP A 71 -5.27 -12.84 3.91
C ASP A 71 -4.68 -11.66 4.69
N GLN A 72 -4.32 -11.84 5.96
CA GLN A 72 -3.60 -10.85 6.76
C GLN A 72 -2.25 -10.47 6.13
N GLU A 73 -1.48 -11.46 5.68
CA GLU A 73 -0.19 -11.26 5.00
C GLU A 73 -0.36 -10.55 3.65
N LEU A 74 -1.40 -10.91 2.89
CA LEU A 74 -1.73 -10.22 1.64
C LEU A 74 -1.99 -8.73 1.87
N VAL A 75 -2.88 -8.41 2.82
CA VAL A 75 -3.20 -7.01 3.17
C VAL A 75 -1.94 -6.28 3.65
N THR A 76 -1.18 -6.91 4.55
CA THR A 76 0.04 -6.31 5.10
C THR A 76 1.06 -5.99 4.01
N ARG A 77 1.29 -6.90 3.06
CA ARG A 77 2.22 -6.67 1.94
C ARG A 77 1.78 -5.53 1.04
N ILE A 78 0.50 -5.51 0.64
CA ILE A 78 -0.02 -4.47 -0.25
C ILE A 78 0.07 -3.10 0.42
N LEU A 79 -0.42 -2.97 1.65
CA LEU A 79 -0.45 -1.69 2.36
C LEU A 79 0.95 -1.21 2.74
N THR A 80 1.88 -2.12 3.07
CA THR A 80 3.29 -1.77 3.34
C THR A 80 3.94 -1.22 2.08
N ARG A 81 3.79 -1.90 0.94
CA ARG A 81 4.30 -1.43 -0.35
C ARG A 81 3.69 -0.09 -0.73
N ALA A 82 2.37 0.06 -0.62
CA ALA A 82 1.68 1.30 -0.90
C ALA A 82 2.18 2.45 -0.03
N ARG A 83 2.42 2.21 1.26
CA ARG A 83 2.99 3.20 2.19
C ARG A 83 4.43 3.57 1.82
N GLU A 84 5.25 2.60 1.42
CA GLU A 84 6.61 2.84 0.96
C GLU A 84 6.65 3.64 -0.33
N ASP A 85 5.78 3.33 -1.29
CA ASP A 85 5.68 4.03 -2.56
C ASP A 85 5.06 5.44 -2.40
N SER A 86 4.18 5.63 -1.41
CA SER A 86 3.55 6.92 -1.05
C SER A 86 4.44 7.84 -0.22
N ARG A 87 5.59 7.36 0.30
CA ARG A 87 6.59 8.21 0.98
C ARG A 87 7.21 9.16 -0.06
N LEU A 88 6.66 10.37 -0.12
CA LEU A 88 7.12 11.50 -0.92
C LEU A 88 8.65 11.69 -0.83
N ILE A 89 9.32 11.62 -1.98
CA ILE A 89 10.68 12.10 -2.17
C ILE A 89 10.59 13.61 -2.38
N CYS A 90 10.76 14.38 -1.32
CA CYS A 90 11.01 15.82 -1.44
C CYS A 90 12.51 16.03 -1.75
N ARG A 91 12.93 15.99 -3.02
CA ARG A 91 14.30 16.40 -3.40
C ARG A 91 14.31 17.86 -3.84
N ARG A 92 15.29 18.60 -3.33
CA ARG A 92 15.55 20.00 -3.68
C ARG A 92 16.48 20.00 -4.89
N GLU A 93 15.94 20.09 -6.10
CA GLU A 93 16.75 20.16 -7.33
C GLU A 93 17.02 21.62 -7.71
N ARG A 94 18.26 21.90 -8.12
CA ARG A 94 18.62 23.16 -8.79
C ARG A 94 18.34 22.96 -10.28
N ALA A 95 17.37 23.70 -10.83
CA ALA A 95 17.20 23.72 -12.28
C ALA A 95 18.50 24.23 -12.91
N THR A 96 19.12 23.45 -13.81
CA THR A 96 20.32 23.86 -14.54
C THR A 96 20.03 25.13 -15.32
N GLY A 97 20.61 26.25 -14.86
CA GLY A 97 20.40 27.60 -15.41
C GLY A 97 19.75 28.61 -14.45
N SER A 98 19.19 28.19 -13.30
CA SER A 98 18.59 29.10 -12.31
C SER A 98 19.30 29.04 -10.96
N ARG A 99 19.54 30.21 -10.35
CA ARG A 99 20.13 30.33 -9.01
C ARG A 99 19.13 29.97 -7.89
N MET A 100 17.86 29.72 -8.23
CA MET A 100 16.80 29.33 -7.30
C MET A 100 16.66 27.80 -7.21
N SER A 101 16.64 27.27 -5.98
CA SER A 101 16.28 25.87 -5.73
C SER A 101 14.76 25.73 -5.68
N THR A 102 14.15 24.95 -6.58
CA THR A 102 12.72 24.66 -6.55
C THR A 102 12.51 23.35 -5.81
N LYS A 103 11.57 23.31 -4.86
CA LYS A 103 11.16 22.04 -4.22
C LYS A 103 10.14 21.38 -5.13
N GLN A 104 10.53 20.36 -5.88
CA GLN A 104 9.57 19.48 -6.55
C GLN A 104 9.38 18.24 -5.69
N CYS A 105 8.23 18.16 -5.03
CA CYS A 105 7.83 16.96 -4.32
C CYS A 105 7.32 15.97 -5.38
N MET A 106 8.01 14.85 -5.56
CA MET A 106 7.57 13.77 -6.44
C MET A 106 7.40 12.49 -5.63
N THR A 107 6.42 11.67 -6.00
CA THR A 107 6.22 10.36 -5.37
C THR A 107 7.27 9.36 -5.89
N ALA A 108 7.62 8.34 -5.11
CA ALA A 108 8.62 7.36 -5.54
C ALA A 108 8.20 6.63 -6.83
N ALA A 109 6.90 6.49 -7.05
CA ALA A 109 6.32 5.98 -8.29
C ALA A 109 6.52 6.94 -9.49
N GLN A 110 6.34 8.26 -9.31
CA GLN A 110 6.67 9.25 -10.35
C GLN A 110 8.15 9.17 -10.76
N ARG A 111 9.06 8.93 -9.81
CA ARG A 111 10.48 8.68 -10.11
C ARG A 111 10.68 7.43 -10.95
N ARG A 112 10.04 6.30 -10.61
CA ARG A 112 10.11 5.06 -11.42
C ARG A 112 9.56 5.27 -12.85
N ARG A 113 8.49 6.06 -12.99
CA ARG A 113 7.93 6.42 -14.30
C ARG A 113 8.89 7.29 -15.12
N GLN A 114 9.56 8.27 -14.51
CA GLN A 114 10.57 9.09 -15.19
C GLN A 114 11.80 8.29 -15.63
N THR A 115 12.27 7.34 -14.83
CA THR A 115 13.39 6.47 -15.23
C THR A 115 13.03 5.61 -16.45
N THR A 116 11.78 5.15 -16.53
CA THR A 116 11.29 4.32 -17.65
C THR A 116 11.17 5.14 -18.95
N VAL A 117 10.65 6.36 -18.88
CA VAL A 117 10.53 7.25 -20.06
C VAL A 117 11.89 7.75 -20.57
N SER A 118 12.86 7.94 -19.67
CA SER A 118 14.20 8.45 -20.04
C SER A 118 15.02 7.46 -20.88
N GLN A 119 14.74 6.15 -20.80
CA GLN A 119 15.46 5.15 -21.59
C GLN A 119 15.00 5.12 -23.06
N ASP A 120 13.71 5.38 -23.32
CA ASP A 120 13.14 5.34 -24.67
C ASP A 120 13.57 6.55 -25.53
N GLU A 121 13.68 7.74 -24.92
CA GLU A 121 14.11 8.95 -25.64
C GLU A 121 15.59 8.95 -26.04
N ILE A 122 16.47 8.29 -25.28
CA ILE A 122 17.89 8.18 -25.63
C ILE A 122 18.08 7.22 -26.82
N SER A 123 17.26 6.16 -26.91
CA SER A 123 17.35 5.19 -28.00
C SER A 123 16.83 5.74 -29.34
N ARG A 124 15.84 6.64 -29.31
CA ARG A 124 15.31 7.30 -30.53
C ARG A 124 16.19 8.42 -31.09
N ARG A 125 17.08 8.99 -30.30
CA ARG A 125 18.01 10.06 -30.74
C ARG A 125 19.32 9.53 -31.34
N GLN A 126 19.52 8.22 -31.42
CA GLN A 126 20.72 7.59 -31.99
C GLN A 126 20.50 6.94 -33.37
N ARG A 127 19.44 7.33 -34.10
CA ARG A 127 19.18 6.83 -35.46
C ARG A 127 19.05 7.95 -36.47
#